data_AF-A0A0E3P4B7-F1
#
_entry.id   AF-A0A0E3P4B7-F1
#
_cell.length_a   1.000
_cell.length_b   1.000
_cell.length_c   1.000
_cell.angle_alpha   90.00
_cell.angle_beta   90.00
_cell.angle_gamma   90.00
#
_symmetry.space_group_name_H-M   'P 1'
#
loop_
_entity.id
_entity.type
_entity.pdbx_description
1 polymer ?
#
loop_
_entity_poly.entity_id
_entity_poly.type
_entity_poly.pdbx_seq_one_letter_code
_entity_poly.pdbx_strand_id
1 'polypeptide(L)'
;MAVQISETEEIRQIVADTPENLRICMEHCGTCPSLPFPPEPFLFCARGCSPEKISKKSCNCPTCPIYNKYKLQNLYFCETGKAVKRREEEREG
;
A
#
# COMPACT_ATOMS: atom_id res chain seq x y z
N MET A 1 34.05 3.84 22.72
CA MET A 1 32.72 4.01 23.34
C MET A 1 31.69 3.76 22.24
N ALA A 2 30.79 2.80 22.47
CA ALA A 2 29.68 2.43 21.59
C ALA A 2 28.76 3.64 21.34
N VAL A 3 28.04 3.71 20.23
CA VAL A 3 26.74 3.02 20.08
C VAL A 3 26.63 2.36 18.70
N GLN A 4 26.53 1.03 18.73
CA GLN A 4 25.84 0.26 17.70
C GLN A 4 24.35 0.55 17.86
N ILE A 5 23.71 1.12 16.84
CA ILE A 5 22.27 0.98 16.64
C ILE A 5 22.08 -0.17 15.66
N SER A 6 22.06 -1.36 16.25
CA SER A 6 21.32 -2.53 15.81
C SER A 6 19.82 -2.19 15.74
N GLU A 7 19.12 -2.86 14.82
CA GLU A 7 17.68 -3.13 14.87
C GLU A 7 16.78 -1.88 14.77
N THR A 8 15.98 -1.75 13.72
CA THR A 8 14.74 -2.52 13.61
C THR A 8 14.47 -2.88 12.16
N GLU A 9 14.04 -4.12 11.93
CA GLU A 9 13.32 -4.58 10.75
C GLU A 9 12.82 -3.44 9.86
N GLU A 10 13.50 -3.20 8.73
CA GLU A 10 12.85 -2.55 7.61
C GLU A 10 11.60 -3.38 7.33
N ILE A 11 10.42 -2.88 7.76
CA ILE A 11 9.16 -3.28 7.17
C ILE A 11 9.39 -3.01 5.68
N ARG A 12 9.80 -4.05 4.95
CA ARG A 12 10.32 -3.91 3.59
C ARG A 12 9.21 -3.27 2.79
N GLN A 13 9.31 -1.97 2.58
CA GLN A 13 8.31 -1.24 1.84
C GLN A 13 8.43 -1.74 0.41
N ILE A 14 7.54 -2.67 0.03
CA ILE A 14 7.72 -3.40 -1.22
C ILE A 14 7.45 -2.51 -2.42
N VAL A 15 6.65 -1.46 -2.25
CA VAL A 15 6.33 -0.47 -3.27
C VAL A 15 7.19 0.77 -3.06
N ALA A 16 7.92 1.20 -4.10
CA ALA A 16 8.72 2.41 -4.03
C ALA A 16 7.84 3.67 -4.09
N ASP A 17 8.17 4.68 -3.29
CA ASP A 17 7.52 5.99 -3.36
C ASP A 17 8.15 6.85 -4.47
N THR A 18 7.73 6.61 -5.71
CA THR A 18 8.22 7.35 -6.88
C THR A 18 7.11 8.20 -7.49
N PRO A 19 7.43 9.33 -8.17
CA PRO A 19 6.43 10.14 -8.84
C PRO A 19 5.66 9.36 -9.92
N GLU A 20 6.30 8.38 -10.58
CA GLU A 20 5.64 7.46 -11.51
C GLU A 20 4.55 6.62 -10.81
N ASN A 21 4.90 5.96 -9.70
CA ASN A 21 3.95 5.15 -8.94
C ASN A 21 2.82 6.02 -8.37
N LEU A 22 3.14 7.22 -7.89
CA LEU A 22 2.14 8.17 -7.41
C LEU A 22 1.14 8.54 -8.51
N ARG A 23 1.61 8.85 -9.72
CA ARG A 23 0.76 9.16 -10.88
C ARG A 23 -0.16 8.01 -11.24
N ILE A 24 0.37 6.78 -11.31
CA ILE A 24 -0.43 5.57 -11.57
C ILE A 24 -1.50 5.40 -10.48
N CYS A 25 -1.15 5.64 -9.21
CA CYS A 25 -2.11 5.55 -8.12
C CYS A 25 -3.22 6.61 -8.27
N MET A 26 -2.91 7.84 -8.65
CA MET A 26 -3.95 8.86 -8.89
C MET A 26 -4.90 8.44 -10.01
N GLU A 27 -4.39 7.93 -11.13
CA GLU A 27 -5.20 7.50 -12.27
C GLU A 27 -6.15 6.34 -11.91
N HIS A 28 -5.67 5.36 -11.14
CA HIS A 28 -6.45 4.15 -10.80
C HIS A 28 -7.29 4.30 -9.51
N CYS A 29 -6.74 4.93 -8.47
CA CYS A 29 -7.44 5.11 -7.19
C CYS A 29 -8.32 6.37 -7.19
N GLY A 30 -8.01 7.39 -7.99
CA GLY A 30 -8.82 8.61 -8.09
C GLY A 30 -10.21 8.38 -8.70
N THR A 31 -10.39 7.30 -9.45
CA THR A 31 -11.67 6.87 -10.04
C THR A 31 -12.26 5.64 -9.35
N CYS A 32 -11.71 5.25 -8.19
CA CYS A 32 -12.10 4.01 -7.51
C CYS A 32 -13.50 4.15 -6.87
N PRO A 33 -14.45 3.26 -7.16
CA PRO A 33 -15.81 3.35 -6.60
C PRO A 33 -15.85 3.10 -5.09
N SER A 34 -14.80 2.50 -4.51
CA SER A 34 -14.65 2.35 -3.06
C SER A 34 -14.11 3.61 -2.35
N LEU A 35 -13.60 4.58 -3.11
CA LEU A 35 -13.02 5.83 -2.61
C LEU A 35 -13.56 7.01 -3.44
N PRO A 36 -14.79 7.48 -3.15
CA PRO A 36 -15.47 8.49 -3.97
C PRO A 36 -14.77 9.87 -3.93
N PHE A 37 -14.03 10.14 -2.86
CA PHE A 37 -13.18 11.32 -2.71
C PHE A 37 -11.88 10.86 -2.06
N PRO A 38 -10.77 10.71 -2.79
CA PRO A 38 -9.49 10.45 -2.17
C PRO A 38 -9.01 11.75 -1.50
N PRO A 39 -8.85 11.80 -0.17
CA PRO A 39 -8.05 12.84 0.44
C PRO A 39 -6.59 12.54 0.11
N GLU A 40 -5.77 13.57 -0.04
CA GLU A 40 -4.32 13.33 0.03
C GLU A 40 -4.00 12.70 1.40
N PRO A 41 -3.14 11.66 1.46
CA PRO A 41 -2.18 11.25 0.44
C PRO A 41 -2.63 10.11 -0.50
N PHE A 42 -2.15 10.14 -1.75
CA PHE A 42 -2.23 9.02 -2.71
C PHE A 42 -1.11 7.99 -2.50
N LEU A 43 -1.06 6.94 -3.32
CA LEU A 43 -0.11 5.83 -3.27
C LEU A 43 -0.19 5.02 -1.97
N PHE A 44 -1.42 4.59 -1.62
CA PHE A 44 -1.69 3.95 -0.34
C PHE A 44 -0.85 2.69 -0.06
N CYS A 45 -0.55 1.92 -1.10
CA CYS A 45 0.27 0.71 -1.00
C CYS A 45 1.74 0.99 -0.62
N ALA A 46 2.23 2.24 -0.75
CA ALA A 46 3.56 2.64 -0.29
C ALA A 46 3.52 3.63 0.89
N ARG A 47 2.57 4.58 0.88
CA ARG A 47 2.52 5.69 1.85
C ARG A 47 1.71 5.39 3.11
N GLY A 48 0.68 4.54 3.03
CA GLY A 48 -0.20 4.23 4.15
C GLY A 48 -1.68 4.38 3.79
N CYS A 49 -2.57 4.12 4.75
CA CYS A 49 -4.01 4.19 4.53
C CYS A 49 -4.51 5.64 4.43
N SER A 50 -5.70 5.79 3.84
CA SER A 50 -6.44 7.04 3.83
C SER A 50 -7.02 7.33 5.22
N PRO A 51 -7.08 8.59 5.67
CA PRO A 51 -7.81 8.97 6.89
C PRO A 51 -9.34 8.86 6.74
N GLU A 52 -9.86 8.72 5.50
CA GLU A 52 -11.30 8.64 5.25
C GLU A 52 -11.88 7.24 5.36
N LYS A 53 -13.19 7.19 5.65
CA LYS A 53 -13.93 5.93 5.77
C LYS A 53 -14.14 5.29 4.40
N ILE A 54 -13.43 4.20 4.13
CA ILE A 54 -13.54 3.43 2.89
C ILE A 54 -14.83 2.59 2.88
N SER A 55 -15.54 2.57 1.76
CA SER A 55 -16.70 1.69 1.54
C SER A 55 -16.33 0.64 0.50
N LYS A 56 -16.15 -0.62 0.92
CA LYS A 56 -15.73 -1.73 0.04
C LYS A 56 -16.83 -2.11 -0.95
N LYS A 57 -16.86 -1.44 -2.10
CA LYS A 57 -17.75 -1.77 -3.22
C LYS A 57 -17.00 -2.62 -4.24
N SER A 58 -16.03 -2.00 -4.91
CA SER A 58 -15.07 -2.67 -5.81
C SER A 58 -13.74 -1.90 -5.82
N CYS A 59 -12.61 -2.59 -6.00
CA CYS A 59 -11.30 -1.94 -6.12
C CYS A 59 -10.74 -2.05 -7.54
N ASN A 60 -10.15 -0.95 -8.02
CA ASN A 60 -9.31 -0.91 -9.22
C ASN A 60 -7.89 -1.46 -8.98
N CYS A 61 -7.57 -1.86 -7.75
CA CYS A 61 -6.28 -2.41 -7.34
C CYS A 61 -5.82 -3.60 -8.23
N PRO A 62 -6.66 -4.60 -8.56
CA PRO A 62 -6.21 -5.78 -9.34
C PRO A 62 -5.78 -5.44 -10.77
N THR A 63 -6.31 -4.34 -11.34
CA THR A 63 -5.98 -3.85 -12.68
C THR A 63 -4.92 -2.76 -12.65
N CYS A 64 -4.43 -2.37 -11.47
CA CYS A 64 -3.41 -1.34 -11.31
C CYS A 64 -2.03 -1.86 -11.73
N PRO A 65 -1.27 -1.12 -12.56
CA PRO A 65 0.09 -1.49 -12.95
C PRO A 65 1.03 -1.72 -11.77
N ILE A 66 0.88 -0.97 -10.68
CA ILE A 66 1.69 -1.13 -9.45
C ILE A 66 1.43 -2.50 -8.82
N TYR A 67 0.17 -2.92 -8.76
CA TYR A 67 -0.22 -4.21 -8.18
C TYR A 67 0.48 -5.36 -8.92
N ASN A 68 0.47 -5.33 -10.25
CA ASN A 68 1.12 -6.34 -11.08
C ASN A 68 2.66 -6.24 -11.06
N LYS A 69 3.22 -5.02 -11.10
CA LYS A 69 4.67 -4.74 -11.05
C LYS A 69 5.31 -5.30 -9.77
N TYR A 70 4.66 -5.08 -8.62
CA TYR A 70 5.17 -5.51 -7.32
C TYR A 70 4.60 -6.85 -6.83
N LYS A 71 3.76 -7.51 -7.64
CA LYS A 71 3.10 -8.79 -7.33
C LYS A 71 2.44 -8.77 -5.95
N LEU A 72 1.67 -7.71 -5.72
CA LEU A 72 0.94 -7.52 -4.47
C LEU A 72 -0.14 -8.61 -4.35
N GLN A 73 -0.42 -9.04 -3.12
CA GLN A 73 -1.44 -10.07 -2.85
C GLN A 73 -2.67 -9.53 -2.12
N ASN A 74 -2.55 -8.35 -1.51
CA ASN A 74 -3.64 -7.71 -0.77
C ASN A 74 -4.32 -6.62 -1.62
N LEU A 75 -5.57 -6.32 -1.29
CA LEU A 75 -6.34 -5.24 -1.89
C LEU A 75 -6.71 -4.21 -0.82
N TYR A 76 -7.36 -3.11 -1.23
CA TYR A 76 -7.84 -2.07 -0.33
C TYR A 76 -6.74 -1.47 0.55
N PHE A 77 -5.56 -1.20 -0.01
CA PHE A 77 -4.46 -0.52 0.70
C PHE A 77 -4.85 0.86 1.25
N CYS A 78 -5.86 1.50 0.64
CA CYS A 78 -6.47 2.73 1.17
C CYS A 78 -7.14 2.54 2.54
N GLU A 79 -7.52 1.32 2.91
CA GLU A 79 -8.05 0.98 4.24
C GLU A 79 -6.98 0.28 5.09
N THR A 80 -6.29 -0.71 4.53
CA THR A 80 -5.41 -1.63 5.27
C THR A 80 -4.00 -1.09 5.47
N GLY A 81 -3.58 -0.08 4.70
CA GLY A 81 -2.27 0.54 4.81
C GLY A 81 -1.23 0.01 3.82
N LYS A 82 0.06 0.17 4.17
CA LYS A 82 1.19 -0.15 3.29
C LYS A 82 1.20 -1.64 2.93
N ALA A 83 1.65 -1.94 1.72
CA ALA A 83 1.82 -3.32 1.30
C ALA A 83 3.06 -3.93 2.00
N VAL A 84 2.84 -5.02 2.73
CA VAL A 84 3.90 -5.77 3.43
C VAL A 84 4.06 -7.14 2.76
N LYS A 85 5.29 -7.58 2.56
CA LYS A 85 5.58 -8.99 2.26
C LYS A 85 5.77 -9.71 3.59
N ARG A 86 4.78 -10.47 4.03
CA ARG A 86 5.01 -11.51 5.04
C ARG A 86 5.88 -12.56 4.37
N ARG A 87 7.12 -12.77 4.85
CA ARG A 87 7.72 -14.10 4.73
C ARG A 87 6.77 -15.01 5.52
N GLU A 88 6.22 -16.01 4.86
CA GLU A 88 5.25 -16.92 5.46
C GLU A 88 5.74 -17.48 6.80
N GLU A 89 4.79 -17.69 7.72
CA GLU A 89 4.91 -18.38 9.00
C GLU A 89 5.75 -17.74 10.12
N GLU A 90 5.06 -17.27 11.16
CA GLU A 90 5.37 -17.70 12.53
C GLU A 90 4.09 -17.58 13.40
N ARG A 91 3.70 -18.71 14.01
CA ARG A 91 2.57 -18.96 14.94
C ARG A 91 1.18 -19.06 14.28
N GLU A 92 0.40 -20.12 14.41
CA GLU A 92 0.24 -21.17 15.43
C GLU A 92 -0.02 -22.50 14.69
N GLY A 93 0.52 -23.66 15.09
CA GLY A 93 0.43 -24.26 16.42
C GLY A 93 -0.51 -25.46 16.32
#